data_AF-A0AB73C165-F1
#
_entry.id   AF-A0AB73C165-F1
#
_cell.length_a   1.000
_cell.length_b   1.000
_cell.length_c   1.000
_cell.angle_alpha   90.00
_cell.angle_beta   90.00
_cell.angle_gamma   90.00
#
_symmetry.space_group_name_H-M   'P 1'
#
loop_
_entity.id
_entity.type
_entity.pdbx_description
1 polymer ?
#
loop_
_entity_poly.entity_id
_entity_poly.type
_entity_poly.pdbx_seq_one_letter_code
_entity_poly.pdbx_strand_id
1 'polypeptide(L)'
;MAVLDSKIQEQVDALSNAAYDKLQEKAIEEGLALYEQAWNTYPTPQNNWNEAYNTAKYAAKNCMRLSDFENAKKWLNRMIDVNNNLHQSNEELKFYIGMFYLR
;
A
#
# COMPACT_ATOMS: atom_id res chain seq x y z
N MET A 1 -20.87 0.84 -3.72
CA MET A 1 -19.42 1.10 -3.72
C MET A 1 -19.03 1.46 -5.14
N ALA A 2 -18.21 2.49 -5.35
CA ALA A 2 -17.68 2.77 -6.67
C ALA A 2 -16.74 1.63 -7.06
N VAL A 3 -16.86 1.13 -8.29
CA VAL A 3 -15.97 0.09 -8.82
C VAL A 3 -14.85 0.83 -9.55
N LEU A 4 -13.60 0.52 -9.22
CA LEU A 4 -12.46 1.08 -9.93
C LEU A 4 -12.46 0.61 -11.38
N ASP A 5 -12.12 1.51 -12.31
CA ASP A 5 -12.00 1.14 -13.71
C ASP A 5 -10.99 0.00 -13.88
N SER A 6 -11.34 -1.02 -14.66
CA SER A 6 -10.53 -2.23 -14.77
C SER A 6 -9.13 -1.96 -15.32
N LYS A 7 -8.97 -0.96 -16.20
CA LYS A 7 -7.64 -0.60 -16.73
C LYS A 7 -6.78 0.07 -15.66
N ILE A 8 -7.38 0.88 -14.80
CA ILE A 8 -6.70 1.47 -13.65
C ILE A 8 -6.27 0.36 -12.69
N GLN A 9 -7.17 -0.57 -12.39
CA GLN A 9 -6.88 -1.72 -11.54
C GLN A 9 -5.72 -2.56 -12.10
N GLU A 10 -5.76 -2.93 -13.38
CA GLU A 10 -4.69 -3.67 -14.04
C GLU A 10 -3.34 -2.93 -13.97
N GLN A 11 -3.34 -1.61 -14.16
CA GLN A 11 -2.13 -0.80 -14.09
C GLN A 11 -1.56 -0.76 -12.66
N VAL A 12 -2.42 -0.59 -11.66
CA VAL A 12 -2.03 -0.61 -10.24
C VAL A 12 -1.44 -1.97 -9.87
N ASP A 13 -2.07 -3.07 -10.32
CA ASP A 13 -1.62 -4.43 -10.03
C ASP A 13 -0.26 -4.70 -10.69
N ALA A 14 -0.07 -4.26 -11.95
CA ALA A 14 1.20 -4.37 -12.64
C ALA A 14 2.33 -3.61 -11.91
N LEU A 15 2.07 -2.36 -11.49
CA LEU A 15 3.03 -1.55 -10.75
C LEU A 15 3.34 -2.15 -9.37
N SER A 16 2.33 -2.66 -8.66
CA SER A 16 2.50 -3.27 -7.34
C SER A 16 3.28 -4.59 -7.39
N ASN A 17 3.08 -5.38 -8.45
CA ASN A 17 3.85 -6.61 -8.69
C ASN A 17 5.30 -6.27 -9.06
N ALA A 18 5.52 -5.33 -9.98
CA ALA A 18 6.86 -4.87 -10.34
C ALA A 18 7.61 -4.29 -9.13
N ALA A 19 6.91 -3.55 -8.25
CA ALA A 19 7.46 -3.07 -7.00
C ALA A 19 7.97 -4.24 -6.14
N TYR A 20 7.15 -5.27 -5.96
CA TYR A 20 7.52 -6.46 -5.19
C TYR A 20 8.76 -7.15 -5.77
N ASP A 21 8.82 -7.35 -7.09
CA ASP A 21 9.94 -7.99 -7.76
C ASP A 21 11.24 -7.21 -7.55
N LYS A 22 11.21 -5.88 -7.71
CA LYS A 22 12.37 -5.01 -7.43
C LYS A 22 12.85 -5.11 -5.99
N LEU A 23 11.93 -5.23 -5.03
CA LEU A 23 12.30 -5.45 -3.64
C LEU A 23 12.93 -6.84 -3.39
N GLN A 24 12.57 -7.87 -4.16
CA GLN A 24 13.26 -9.18 -4.10
C GLN A 24 14.67 -9.11 -4.69
N GLU A 25 14.86 -8.30 -5.73
CA GLU A 25 16.16 -8.02 -6.36
C GLU A 25 17.05 -7.10 -5.51
N LYS A 26 16.59 -6.67 -4.32
CA LYS A 26 17.24 -5.69 -3.44
C LYS A 26 17.36 -4.28 -4.05
N ALA A 27 16.64 -4.00 -5.14
CA ALA A 27 16.50 -2.67 -5.72
C ALA A 27 15.43 -1.88 -4.92
N ILE A 28 15.78 -1.50 -3.69
CA ILE A 28 14.81 -0.97 -2.71
C ILE A 28 14.18 0.34 -3.18
N GLU A 29 14.98 1.31 -3.62
CA GLU A 29 14.49 2.62 -4.06
C GLU A 29 13.56 2.51 -5.27
N GLU A 30 13.90 1.66 -6.25
CA GLU A 30 13.06 1.39 -7.42
C GLU A 30 11.72 0.77 -7.01
N GLY A 31 11.75 -0.22 -6.11
CA GLY A 31 10.53 -0.86 -5.61
C GLY A 31 9.62 0.10 -4.86
N LEU A 32 10.18 0.98 -4.02
CA LEU A 32 9.42 2.01 -3.32
C LEU A 32 8.84 3.04 -4.29
N ALA A 33 9.60 3.45 -5.30
CA ALA A 33 9.11 4.37 -6.33
C ALA A 33 7.93 3.77 -7.13
N LEU A 34 7.96 2.47 -7.42
CA LEU A 34 6.86 1.77 -8.09
C LEU A 34 5.60 1.69 -7.22
N TYR A 35 5.74 1.49 -5.91
CA TYR A 35 4.58 1.59 -5.00
C TYR A 35 3.97 3.00 -4.99
N GLU A 36 4.78 4.05 -4.98
CA GLU A 36 4.27 5.43 -5.10
C GLU A 36 3.55 5.66 -6.44
N GLN A 37 4.09 5.14 -7.53
CA GLN A 37 3.42 5.20 -8.84
C GLN A 37 2.07 4.48 -8.79
N ALA A 38 2.01 3.25 -8.24
CA ALA A 38 0.76 2.51 -8.08
C ALA A 38 -0.27 3.31 -7.29
N TRP A 39 0.13 3.92 -6.17
CA TRP A 39 -0.75 4.77 -5.35
C TRP A 39 -1.25 6.00 -6.11
N ASN A 40 -0.41 6.63 -6.92
CA ASN A 40 -0.80 7.83 -7.66
C ASN A 40 -1.64 7.55 -8.90
N THR A 41 -1.75 6.29 -9.34
CA THR A 41 -2.66 5.88 -10.42
C THR A 41 -4.13 5.93 -10.01
N TYR A 42 -4.43 5.78 -8.72
CA TYR A 42 -5.81 5.88 -8.22
C TYR A 42 -6.38 7.29 -8.43
N PRO A 43 -7.64 7.43 -8.86
CA PRO A 43 -8.29 8.74 -8.94
C PRO A 43 -8.33 9.44 -7.57
N THR A 44 -8.17 10.76 -7.55
CA THR A 44 -8.21 11.53 -6.32
C THR A 44 -9.64 11.69 -5.77
N PRO A 45 -9.85 11.60 -4.45
CA PRO A 45 -8.85 11.27 -3.43
C PRO A 45 -8.62 9.75 -3.32
N GLN A 46 -7.37 9.33 -3.18
CA GLN A 46 -6.98 7.91 -3.24
C GLN A 46 -7.62 7.06 -2.14
N ASN A 47 -7.88 7.66 -0.97
CA ASN A 47 -8.52 6.99 0.17
C ASN A 47 -10.02 6.66 -0.05
N ASN A 48 -10.59 6.99 -1.20
CA ASN A 48 -11.94 6.56 -1.61
C ASN A 48 -11.97 5.19 -2.29
N TRP A 49 -10.82 4.57 -2.54
CA TRP A 49 -10.72 3.29 -3.25
C TRP A 49 -10.32 2.17 -2.31
N ASN A 50 -11.11 1.09 -2.32
CA ASN A 50 -10.86 -0.09 -1.50
C ASN A 50 -9.52 -0.73 -1.85
N GLU A 51 -9.19 -0.76 -3.13
CA GLU A 51 -7.99 -1.38 -3.69
C GLU A 51 -6.73 -0.63 -3.23
N ALA A 52 -6.83 0.68 -3.01
CA ALA A 52 -5.74 1.50 -2.47
C ALA A 52 -5.29 1.01 -1.08
N TYR A 53 -6.21 0.47 -0.27
CA TYR A 53 -5.86 -0.16 1.00
C TYR A 53 -4.89 -1.34 0.79
N ASN A 54 -5.10 -2.16 -0.24
CA ASN A 54 -4.23 -3.31 -0.53
C ASN A 54 -2.84 -2.86 -1.01
N THR A 55 -2.76 -1.83 -1.87
CA THR A 55 -1.47 -1.26 -2.28
C THR A 55 -0.69 -0.74 -1.05
N ALA A 56 -1.34 0.02 -0.17
CA ALA A 56 -0.72 0.52 1.05
C ALA A 56 -0.30 -0.61 1.99
N LYS A 57 -1.12 -1.65 2.12
CA LYS A 57 -0.81 -2.86 2.90
C LYS A 57 0.44 -3.55 2.40
N TYR A 58 0.55 -3.82 1.10
CA TYR A 58 1.71 -4.48 0.54
C TYR A 58 2.98 -3.66 0.71
N ALA A 59 2.91 -2.36 0.47
CA ALA A 59 4.03 -1.46 0.68
C ALA A 59 4.45 -1.41 2.16
N ALA A 60 3.50 -1.24 3.10
CA ALA A 60 3.79 -1.22 4.53
C ALA A 60 4.45 -2.52 5.00
N LYS A 61 3.90 -3.68 4.62
CA LYS A 61 4.45 -5.00 4.95
C LYS A 61 5.87 -5.17 4.45
N ASN A 62 6.13 -4.79 3.20
CA ASN A 62 7.46 -4.92 2.61
C ASN A 62 8.48 -3.96 3.24
N CYS A 63 8.08 -2.72 3.53
CA CYS A 63 8.93 -1.78 4.26
C CYS A 63 9.30 -2.31 5.65
N MET A 64 8.33 -2.88 6.40
CA MET A 64 8.60 -3.51 7.69
C MET A 64 9.58 -4.69 7.57
N ARG A 65 9.42 -5.56 6.56
CA ARG A 65 10.35 -6.68 6.29
C ARG A 65 11.78 -6.20 6.02
N LEU A 66 11.92 -5.05 5.38
CA LEU A 66 13.20 -4.43 5.05
C LEU A 66 13.76 -3.55 6.18
N SER A 67 13.06 -3.47 7.33
CA SER A 67 13.37 -2.55 8.43
C SER A 67 13.36 -1.06 8.04
N ASP A 68 12.72 -0.70 6.93
CA ASP A 68 12.47 0.68 6.52
C ASP A 68 11.22 1.21 7.24
N PHE A 69 11.42 1.59 8.49
CA PHE A 69 10.34 1.93 9.38
C PHE A 69 9.73 3.32 9.14
N GLU A 70 10.46 4.22 8.47
CA GLU A 70 9.94 5.50 8.04
C GLU A 70 8.92 5.32 6.92
N ASN A 71 9.28 4.58 5.86
CA ASN A 71 8.33 4.29 4.77
C ASN A 71 7.21 3.36 5.23
N ALA A 72 7.48 2.40 6.13
CA ALA A 72 6.41 1.59 6.71
C ALA A 72 5.36 2.45 7.42
N LYS A 73 5.78 3.49 8.15
CA LYS A 73 4.87 4.40 8.86
C LYS A 73 4.01 5.18 7.88
N LYS A 74 4.64 5.71 6.82
CA LYS A 74 3.95 6.44 5.75
C LYS A 74 2.84 5.60 5.12
N TRP A 75 3.14 4.35 4.76
CA TRP A 75 2.17 3.46 4.15
C TRP A 75 1.10 2.98 5.13
N LEU A 76 1.46 2.75 6.39
CA LEU A 76 0.48 2.42 7.43
C LEU A 76 -0.51 3.58 7.67
N ASN A 77 -0.05 4.83 7.66
CA ASN A 77 -0.94 5.99 7.73
C ASN A 77 -1.92 6.04 6.55
N ARG A 78 -1.47 5.71 5.34
CA ARG A 78 -2.37 5.58 4.18
C ARG A 78 -3.41 4.49 4.37
N MET A 79 -3.05 3.35 4.97
CA MET A 79 -4.04 2.31 5.34
C MET A 79 -5.07 2.84 6.35
N ILE A 80 -4.61 3.59 7.37
CA ILE A 80 -5.49 4.24 8.35
C ILE A 80 -6.46 5.20 7.65
N ASP A 81 -5.98 6.04 6.74
CA ASP A 81 -6.80 7.01 6.01
C ASP A 81 -7.86 6.34 5.14
N VAL A 82 -7.50 5.28 4.41
CA VAL A 82 -8.46 4.51 3.60
C VAL A 82 -9.48 3.80 4.51
N ASN A 83 -9.03 3.18 5.59
CA ASN A 83 -9.92 2.45 6.49
C ASN A 83 -10.84 3.37 7.31
N ASN A 84 -10.39 4.57 7.68
CA ASN A 84 -11.24 5.57 8.34
C ASN A 84 -12.37 6.04 7.42
N ASN A 85 -12.13 6.05 6.11
CA ASN A 85 -13.11 6.51 5.13
C ASN A 85 -14.05 5.39 4.65
N LEU A 86 -13.52 4.18 4.43
CA LEU A 86 -14.25 3.08 3.79
C LEU A 86 -14.62 1.94 4.75
N HIS A 87 -14.06 1.93 5.96
CA HIS A 87 -14.22 0.86 6.95
C HIS A 87 -13.89 -0.54 6.39
N GLN A 88 -12.84 -0.62 5.57
CA GLN A 88 -12.37 -1.84 4.89
C GLN A 88 -12.17 -3.02 5.84
N SER A 89 -11.32 -2.88 6.87
CA SER A 89 -11.05 -3.93 7.85
C SER A 89 -10.33 -3.38 9.09
N ASN A 90 -11.09 -3.10 10.15
CA ASN A 90 -10.54 -2.61 11.42
C ASN A 90 -9.60 -3.62 12.10
N GLU A 91 -9.88 -4.92 11.95
CA GLU A 91 -9.07 -5.97 12.57
C GLU A 91 -7.72 -6.13 11.87
N GLU A 92 -7.71 -6.13 10.54
CA GLU A 92 -6.46 -6.21 9.78
C GLU A 92 -5.60 -4.96 10.04
N LEU A 93 -6.21 -3.77 10.06
CA LEU A 93 -5.48 -2.55 10.39
C LEU A 93 -4.81 -2.63 11.78
N LYS A 94 -5.55 -3.09 12.81
CA LYS A 94 -4.98 -3.31 14.15
C LYS A 94 -3.82 -4.30 14.15
N PHE A 95 -3.91 -5.36 13.36
CA PHE A 95 -2.83 -6.33 13.22
C PHE A 95 -1.56 -5.68 12.64
N TYR A 96 -1.66 -4.92 11.55
CA TYR A 96 -0.49 -4.22 10.97
C TYR A 96 0.08 -3.13 11.89
N ILE A 97 -0.78 -2.41 12.63
CA ILE A 97 -0.35 -1.47 13.67
C ILE A 97 0.43 -2.21 14.76
N GLY A 98 -0.08 -3.35 15.23
CA GLY A 98 0.61 -4.20 16.22
C GLY A 98 1.98 -4.65 15.71
N MET A 99 2.06 -5.19 14.49
CA MET A 99 3.32 -5.57 13.86
C MET A 99 4.33 -4.40 13.80
N PHE A 100 3.85 -3.19 13.49
CA PHE A 100 4.70 -2.01 13.41
C PHE A 100 5.24 -1.56 14.78
N TYR A 101 4.50 -1.74 15.87
CA TYR A 101 4.94 -1.31 17.21
C TYR A 101 5.66 -2.40 18.02
N LEU A 102 5.48 -3.68 17.68
CA LEU A 102 6.12 -4.82 18.34
C LEU A 102 7.47 -5.22 17.71
N ARG A 103 8.05 -4.34 16.90
CA ARG A 103 9.31 -4.50 16.20
C ARG A 103 10.53 -4.12 17.04
#